data_AF-A0A5C6LKE6-F1
#
_entry.id   AF-A0A5C6LKE6-F1
#
_cell.length_a   1.000
_cell.length_b   1.000
_cell.length_c   1.000
_cell.angle_alpha   90.00
_cell.angle_beta   90.00
_cell.angle_gamma   90.00
#
_symmetry.space_group_name_H-M   'P 1'
#
loop_
_entity.id
_entity.type
_entity.pdbx_description
1 polymer ?
#
loop_
_entity_poly.entity_id
_entity_poly.type
_entity_poly.pdbx_seq_one_letter_code
_entity_poly.pdbx_strand_id
1 'polypeptide(L)'
;MDNREKVNSILGKDIAESNLTRAIEIDEITPFTKAGMTPDWKAMEKSATSKYGDLGEEIVWQTRVFYSINHQDWKGFGESLKPWFDKYGYKRFWINAGLINNVAWAAFEHTDNKDALEAAAKMASHGLKENEMSALIDTYANLLYKLGKKKKHYIGRRKHLRRIRVIMI
;
A
#
# COMPACT_ATOMS: atom_id res chain seq x y z
N MET A 1 -27.39 2.49 -11.14
CA MET A 1 -26.69 1.87 -10.00
C MET A 1 -25.93 0.67 -10.51
N ASP A 2 -24.60 0.80 -10.53
CA ASP A 2 -23.67 -0.29 -10.85
C ASP A 2 -23.96 -1.47 -9.89
N ASN A 3 -23.88 -2.72 -10.38
CA ASN A 3 -24.12 -3.90 -9.55
C ASN A 3 -23.16 -3.94 -8.35
N ARG A 4 -21.96 -3.36 -8.48
CA ARG A 4 -20.99 -3.23 -7.38
C ARG A 4 -21.50 -2.34 -6.26
N GLU A 5 -22.10 -1.19 -6.58
CA GLU A 5 -22.65 -0.26 -5.60
C GLU A 5 -23.77 -0.92 -4.78
N LYS A 6 -24.62 -1.73 -5.44
CA LYS A 6 -25.70 -2.47 -4.77
C LYS A 6 -25.16 -3.55 -3.83
N VAL A 7 -24.14 -4.30 -4.25
CA VAL A 7 -23.50 -5.30 -3.38
C VAL A 7 -22.89 -4.61 -2.17
N ASN A 8 -22.19 -3.50 -2.38
CA ASN A 8 -21.54 -2.76 -1.30
C ASN A 8 -22.54 -2.12 -0.32
N SER A 9 -23.73 -1.70 -0.77
CA SER A 9 -24.76 -1.16 0.12
C SER A 9 -25.40 -2.22 1.01
N ILE A 10 -25.38 -3.50 0.61
CA ILE A 10 -25.97 -4.62 1.37
C ILE A 10 -24.92 -5.30 2.25
N LEU A 11 -23.75 -5.61 1.69
CA LEU A 11 -22.74 -6.44 2.34
C LEU A 11 -21.64 -5.63 3.05
N GLY A 12 -21.54 -4.34 2.76
CA GLY A 12 -20.53 -3.45 3.32
C GLY A 12 -19.55 -2.93 2.27
N LYS A 13 -18.80 -1.88 2.66
CA LYS A 13 -17.86 -1.18 1.79
C LYS A 13 -16.84 -2.16 1.17
N ASP A 14 -16.63 -2.01 -0.14
CA ASP A 14 -15.63 -2.73 -0.94
C ASP A 14 -15.77 -4.28 -0.97
N ILE A 15 -16.89 -4.86 -0.54
CA ILE A 15 -17.08 -6.32 -0.57
C ILE A 15 -17.15 -6.84 -2.01
N ALA A 16 -17.79 -6.09 -2.92
CA ALA A 16 -17.80 -6.44 -4.34
C ALA A 16 -16.37 -6.49 -4.90
N GLU A 17 -15.55 -5.49 -4.58
CA GLU A 17 -14.17 -5.39 -5.05
C GLU A 17 -13.26 -6.43 -4.42
N SER A 18 -13.42 -6.76 -3.14
CA SER A 18 -12.67 -7.84 -2.50
C SER A 18 -12.91 -9.19 -3.20
N ASN A 19 -14.17 -9.50 -3.51
CA ASN A 19 -14.51 -10.73 -4.23
C ASN A 19 -13.97 -10.72 -5.67
N LEU A 20 -14.06 -9.60 -6.37
CA LEU A 20 -13.50 -9.44 -7.72
C LEU A 20 -11.98 -9.51 -7.73
N THR A 21 -11.31 -9.02 -6.69
CA THR A 21 -9.85 -9.08 -6.54
C THR A 21 -9.38 -10.52 -6.62
N ARG A 22 -10.07 -11.46 -5.97
CA ARG A 22 -9.74 -12.89 -6.05
C ARG A 22 -9.87 -13.46 -7.47
N ALA A 23 -10.89 -13.04 -8.22
CA ALA A 23 -11.03 -13.45 -9.62
C ALA A 23 -9.90 -12.89 -10.49
N ILE A 24 -9.60 -11.59 -10.34
CA ILE A 24 -8.49 -10.93 -11.05
C ILE A 24 -7.16 -11.63 -10.73
N GLU A 25 -6.91 -11.96 -9.46
CA GLU A 25 -5.71 -12.68 -9.04
C GLU A 25 -5.56 -14.04 -9.72
N ILE A 26 -6.64 -14.82 -9.81
CA ILE A 26 -6.62 -16.15 -10.40
C ILE A 26 -6.49 -16.09 -11.92
N ASP A 27 -7.28 -15.23 -12.57
CA ASP A 27 -7.43 -15.22 -14.01
C ASP A 27 -6.35 -14.38 -14.72
N GLU A 28 -5.92 -13.28 -14.11
CA GLU A 28 -5.07 -12.28 -14.77
C GLU A 28 -3.67 -12.16 -14.18
N ILE A 29 -3.45 -12.59 -12.94
CA ILE A 29 -2.14 -12.43 -12.27
C ILE A 29 -1.40 -13.75 -12.15
N THR A 30 -2.03 -14.75 -11.54
CA THR A 30 -1.42 -16.06 -11.26
C THR A 30 -0.78 -16.71 -12.49
N PRO A 31 -1.36 -16.61 -13.71
CA PRO A 31 -0.72 -17.16 -14.90
C PRO A 31 0.66 -16.57 -15.22
N PHE A 32 0.94 -15.35 -14.77
CA PHE A 32 2.14 -14.58 -15.07
C PHE A 32 3.11 -14.45 -13.88
N THR A 33 2.73 -14.87 -12.67
CA THR A 33 3.54 -14.75 -11.45
C THR A 33 3.95 -16.10 -10.85
N LYS A 34 3.86 -17.19 -11.62
CA LYS A 34 4.28 -18.52 -11.17
C LYS A 34 5.78 -18.55 -10.85
N ALA A 35 6.16 -19.38 -9.87
CA ALA A 35 7.55 -19.56 -9.48
C ALA A 35 8.44 -19.91 -10.70
N GLY A 36 9.57 -19.20 -10.83
CA GLY A 36 10.50 -19.36 -11.95
C GLY A 36 10.14 -18.56 -13.21
N MET A 37 9.04 -17.81 -13.22
CA MET A 37 8.69 -16.90 -14.31
C MET A 37 9.04 -15.45 -13.96
N THR A 38 9.51 -14.69 -14.94
CA THR A 38 9.59 -13.23 -14.85
C THR A 38 8.23 -12.65 -15.21
N PRO A 39 7.56 -11.90 -14.32
CA PRO A 39 6.23 -11.38 -14.62
C PRO A 39 6.25 -10.33 -15.73
N ASP A 40 5.36 -10.49 -16.72
CA ASP A 40 5.08 -9.45 -17.71
C ASP A 40 4.00 -8.50 -17.18
N TRP A 41 4.44 -7.47 -16.45
CA TRP A 41 3.58 -6.46 -15.86
C TRP A 41 2.70 -5.74 -16.89
N LYS A 42 3.21 -5.53 -18.11
CA LYS A 42 2.50 -4.79 -19.16
C LYS A 42 1.37 -5.64 -19.75
N ALA A 43 1.62 -6.93 -19.99
CA ALA A 43 0.59 -7.85 -20.45
C ALA A 43 -0.51 -8.03 -19.40
N MET A 44 -0.14 -8.20 -18.13
CA MET A 44 -1.09 -8.30 -17.01
C MET A 44 -1.96 -7.05 -16.89
N GLU A 45 -1.36 -5.86 -16.87
CA GLU A 45 -2.08 -4.59 -16.77
C GLU A 45 -3.05 -4.41 -17.94
N LYS A 46 -2.61 -4.69 -19.17
CA LYS A 46 -3.50 -4.63 -20.34
C LYS A 46 -4.69 -5.58 -20.21
N SER A 47 -4.46 -6.82 -19.80
CA SER A 47 -5.50 -7.84 -19.69
C SER A 47 -6.49 -7.53 -18.57
N ALA A 48 -5.98 -7.20 -17.38
CA ALA A 48 -6.80 -6.89 -16.21
C ALA A 48 -7.63 -5.61 -16.42
N THR A 49 -7.03 -4.54 -16.95
CA THR A 49 -7.75 -3.30 -17.23
C THR A 49 -8.82 -3.47 -18.30
N SER A 50 -8.56 -4.28 -19.33
CA SER A 50 -9.56 -4.55 -20.38
C SER A 50 -10.79 -5.28 -19.86
N LYS A 51 -10.66 -6.13 -18.83
CA LYS A 51 -11.75 -6.96 -18.30
C LYS A 51 -12.43 -6.34 -17.07
N TYR A 52 -11.68 -5.66 -16.22
CA TYR A 52 -12.12 -5.18 -14.91
C TYR A 52 -11.99 -3.67 -14.71
N GLY A 53 -11.52 -2.93 -15.73
CA GLY A 53 -11.32 -1.49 -15.68
C GLY A 53 -10.33 -1.06 -14.60
N ASP A 54 -10.61 0.07 -13.94
CA ASP A 54 -9.76 0.65 -12.89
C ASP A 54 -9.40 -0.33 -11.76
N LEU A 55 -10.31 -1.25 -11.41
CA LEU A 55 -10.03 -2.27 -10.39
C LEU A 55 -8.98 -3.27 -10.87
N GLY A 56 -9.03 -3.67 -12.14
CA GLY A 56 -8.01 -4.55 -12.72
C GLY A 56 -6.62 -3.91 -12.66
N GLU A 57 -6.54 -2.64 -13.06
CA GLU A 57 -5.30 -1.87 -12.99
C GLU A 57 -4.80 -1.71 -11.54
N GLU A 58 -5.70 -1.39 -10.59
CA GLU A 58 -5.39 -1.29 -9.14
C GLU A 58 -4.72 -2.55 -8.61
N ILE A 59 -5.32 -3.70 -8.90
CA ILE A 59 -4.86 -4.99 -8.38
C ILE A 59 -3.54 -5.41 -9.01
N VAL A 60 -3.29 -5.08 -10.29
CA VAL A 60 -1.97 -5.31 -10.92
C VAL A 60 -0.88 -4.47 -10.26
N TRP A 61 -1.13 -3.18 -10.02
CA TRP A 61 -0.15 -2.30 -9.35
C TRP A 61 0.09 -2.72 -7.89
N GLN A 62 -0.96 -3.08 -7.15
CA GLN A 62 -0.84 -3.62 -5.80
C GLN A 62 -0.01 -4.90 -5.78
N THR A 63 -0.28 -5.82 -6.72
CA THR A 63 0.46 -7.07 -6.89
C THR A 63 1.92 -6.78 -7.18
N ARG A 64 2.24 -5.82 -8.06
CA ARG A 64 3.63 -5.48 -8.38
C ARG A 64 4.41 -5.03 -7.15
N VAL A 65 3.79 -4.22 -6.27
CA VAL A 65 4.40 -3.79 -5.00
C VAL A 65 4.69 -5.00 -4.10
N PHE A 66 3.70 -5.87 -3.88
CA PHE A 66 3.86 -7.02 -2.97
C PHE A 66 4.76 -8.11 -3.53
N TYR A 67 4.68 -8.38 -4.82
CA TYR A 67 5.58 -9.29 -5.51
C TYR A 67 7.02 -8.81 -5.35
N SER A 68 7.26 -7.51 -5.52
CA SER A 68 8.59 -6.92 -5.36
C SER A 68 9.12 -7.09 -3.95
N ILE A 69 8.30 -6.87 -2.92
CA ILE A 69 8.68 -7.12 -1.51
C ILE A 69 9.02 -8.61 -1.30
N ASN A 70 8.14 -9.51 -1.73
CA ASN A 70 8.27 -10.96 -1.49
C ASN A 70 9.48 -11.58 -2.22
N HIS A 71 9.90 -10.99 -3.34
CA HIS A 71 11.05 -11.44 -4.12
C HIS A 71 12.30 -10.58 -3.91
N GLN A 72 12.26 -9.64 -2.96
CA GLN A 72 13.36 -8.70 -2.68
C GLN A 72 13.80 -7.89 -3.92
N ASP A 73 12.89 -7.65 -4.86
CA ASP A 73 13.11 -6.78 -6.01
C ASP A 73 12.90 -5.31 -5.60
N TRP A 74 13.90 -4.75 -4.92
CA TRP A 74 13.80 -3.40 -4.38
C TRP A 74 13.77 -2.31 -5.45
N LYS A 75 14.28 -2.60 -6.64
CA LYS A 75 14.15 -1.71 -7.81
C LYS A 75 12.70 -1.68 -8.28
N GLY A 76 12.09 -2.84 -8.51
CA GLY A 76 10.68 -2.95 -8.87
C GLY A 76 9.75 -2.36 -7.83
N PHE A 77 10.07 -2.55 -6.55
CA PHE A 77 9.34 -1.91 -5.44
C PHE A 77 9.41 -0.39 -5.51
N GLY A 78 10.62 0.16 -5.69
CA GLY A 78 10.84 1.61 -5.78
C GLY A 78 10.10 2.26 -6.96
N GLU A 79 10.00 1.56 -8.09
CA GLU A 79 9.29 2.01 -9.29
C GLU A 79 7.77 1.89 -9.18
N SER A 80 7.25 0.96 -8.37
CA SER A 80 5.82 0.63 -8.33
C SER A 80 5.03 1.26 -7.18
N LEU A 81 5.68 1.55 -6.05
CA LEU A 81 4.98 2.03 -4.85
C LEU A 81 4.25 3.36 -5.09
N LYS A 82 4.94 4.35 -5.67
CA LYS A 82 4.37 5.68 -5.86
C LYS A 82 3.20 5.69 -6.86
N PRO A 83 3.31 5.08 -8.06
CA PRO A 83 2.17 4.99 -8.98
C PRO A 83 0.94 4.33 -8.36
N TRP A 84 1.13 3.19 -7.68
CA TRP A 84 0.05 2.50 -6.99
C TRP A 84 -0.62 3.40 -5.94
N PHE A 85 0.18 3.99 -5.05
CA PHE A 85 -0.35 4.77 -3.96
C PHE A 85 -0.97 6.09 -4.40
N ASP A 86 -0.42 6.80 -5.39
CA ASP A 86 -0.98 8.08 -5.82
C ASP A 86 -2.32 7.91 -6.55
N LYS A 87 -2.51 6.81 -7.30
CA LYS A 87 -3.75 6.56 -8.06
C LYS A 87 -4.84 5.93 -7.20
N TYR A 88 -4.51 4.86 -6.47
CA TYR A 88 -5.50 4.06 -5.73
C TYR A 88 -5.50 4.37 -4.23
N GLY A 89 -4.32 4.64 -3.68
CA GLY A 89 -4.17 5.11 -2.30
C GLY A 89 -4.59 4.09 -1.26
N TYR A 90 -5.25 4.60 -0.22
CA TYR A 90 -5.69 3.86 0.96
C TYR A 90 -7.22 3.64 0.96
N LYS A 91 -7.85 3.72 -0.22
CA LYS A 91 -9.33 3.80 -0.33
C LYS A 91 -10.03 2.52 0.11
N ARG A 92 -9.37 1.38 -0.06
CA ARG A 92 -9.91 0.05 0.19
C ARG A 92 -9.80 -0.34 1.66
N PHE A 93 -10.84 -0.97 2.20
CA PHE A 93 -10.85 -1.38 3.61
C PHE A 93 -9.71 -2.34 4.01
N TRP A 94 -9.20 -3.14 3.06
CA TRP A 94 -8.06 -4.04 3.33
C TRP A 94 -6.72 -3.30 3.44
N ILE A 95 -6.63 -2.04 3.01
CA ILE A 95 -5.44 -1.19 3.16
C ILE A 95 -5.46 -0.55 4.56
N ASN A 96 -5.30 -1.39 5.57
CA ASN A 96 -5.30 -1.00 6.98
C ASN A 96 -3.90 -0.57 7.48
N ALA A 97 -3.85 0.00 8.69
CA ALA A 97 -2.62 0.51 9.30
C ALA A 97 -1.49 -0.54 9.42
N GLY A 98 -1.83 -1.82 9.61
CA GLY A 98 -0.84 -2.91 9.66
C GLY A 98 -0.17 -3.14 8.31
N LEU A 99 -0.96 -3.28 7.24
CA LEU A 99 -0.43 -3.40 5.88
C LEU A 99 0.37 -2.16 5.48
N ILE A 100 -0.16 -0.97 5.77
CA ILE A 100 0.54 0.30 5.53
C ILE A 100 1.89 0.31 6.25
N ASN A 101 1.95 -0.14 7.50
CA ASN A 101 3.21 -0.23 8.24
C ASN A 101 4.21 -1.17 7.57
N ASN A 102 3.78 -2.35 7.13
CA ASN A 102 4.66 -3.31 6.47
C ASN A 102 5.27 -2.76 5.18
N VAL A 103 4.45 -2.13 4.32
CA VAL A 103 4.92 -1.50 3.08
C VAL A 103 5.84 -0.31 3.37
N ALA A 104 5.46 0.53 4.34
CA ALA A 104 6.25 1.71 4.72
C ALA A 104 7.59 1.33 5.36
N TRP A 105 7.62 0.24 6.14
CA TRP A 105 8.83 -0.30 6.75
C TRP A 105 9.77 -0.88 5.70
N ALA A 106 9.26 -1.67 4.74
CA ALA A 106 10.05 -2.15 3.61
C ALA A 106 10.67 -1.00 2.80
N ALA A 107 9.93 0.09 2.61
CA ALA A 107 10.47 1.28 1.96
C ALA A 107 11.61 1.92 2.75
N PHE A 108 11.48 2.01 4.07
CA PHE A 108 12.53 2.54 4.92
C PHE A 108 13.80 1.67 4.89
N GLU A 109 13.66 0.35 4.99
CA GLU A 109 14.80 -0.57 5.10
C GLU A 109 15.54 -0.78 3.78
N HIS A 110 14.82 -0.91 2.67
CA HIS A 110 15.38 -1.55 1.48
C HIS A 110 15.51 -0.65 0.25
N THR A 111 15.04 0.60 0.30
CA THR A 111 15.17 1.50 -0.85
C THR A 111 15.64 2.90 -0.46
N ASP A 112 16.45 3.48 -1.34
CA ASP A 112 16.82 4.90 -1.32
C ASP A 112 16.12 5.67 -2.44
N ASN A 113 15.19 5.02 -3.16
CA ASN A 113 14.35 5.68 -4.14
C ASN A 113 13.50 6.74 -3.42
N LYS A 114 13.79 8.01 -3.74
CA LYS A 114 13.14 9.16 -3.10
C LYS A 114 11.63 9.16 -3.30
N ASP A 115 11.16 8.82 -4.49
CA ASP A 115 9.73 8.80 -4.82
C ASP A 115 8.97 7.75 -4.00
N ALA A 116 9.57 6.56 -3.85
CA ALA A 116 9.02 5.50 -3.01
C ALA A 116 9.00 5.89 -1.52
N LEU A 117 10.10 6.48 -1.01
CA LEU A 117 10.17 6.96 0.37
C LEU A 117 9.13 8.06 0.66
N GLU A 118 8.90 8.98 -0.29
CA GLU A 118 7.89 10.02 -0.15
C GLU A 118 6.47 9.46 -0.20
N ALA A 119 6.20 8.51 -1.10
CA ALA A 119 4.93 7.80 -1.16
C ALA A 119 4.66 7.01 0.13
N ALA A 120 5.64 6.28 0.64
CA ALA A 120 5.57 5.54 1.90
C ALA A 120 5.29 6.48 3.08
N ALA A 121 5.97 7.63 3.15
CA ALA A 121 5.74 8.61 4.22
C ALA A 121 4.32 9.20 4.17
N LYS A 122 3.81 9.50 2.97
CA LYS A 122 2.44 9.96 2.76
C LYS A 122 1.44 8.88 3.17
N MET A 123 1.64 7.64 2.74
CA MET A 123 0.83 6.47 3.09
C MET A 123 0.79 6.25 4.60
N ALA A 124 1.94 6.24 5.27
CA ALA A 124 2.03 6.09 6.71
C ALA A 124 1.30 7.22 7.46
N SER A 125 1.46 8.46 7.00
CA SER A 125 0.72 9.60 7.57
C SER A 125 -0.81 9.46 7.40
N HIS A 126 -1.28 8.80 6.35
CA HIS A 126 -2.71 8.51 6.18
C HIS A 126 -3.16 7.40 7.12
N GLY A 127 -2.42 6.29 7.19
CA GLY A 127 -2.75 5.18 8.11
C GLY A 127 -2.87 5.62 9.56
N LEU A 128 -2.03 6.56 10.01
CA LEU A 128 -2.11 7.13 11.37
C LEU A 128 -3.38 7.94 11.67
N LYS A 129 -4.08 8.43 10.63
CA LYS A 129 -5.36 9.13 10.81
C LYS A 129 -6.52 8.14 10.99
N GLU A 130 -6.42 6.99 10.33
CA GLU A 130 -7.45 5.93 10.38
C GLU A 130 -7.33 5.09 11.65
N ASN A 131 -6.11 4.67 11.99
CA ASN A 131 -5.84 3.90 13.19
C ASN A 131 -4.43 4.21 13.72
N GLU A 132 -4.36 4.83 14.89
CA GLU A 132 -3.10 5.20 15.52
C GLU A 132 -2.42 3.94 16.09
N MET A 133 -1.43 3.43 15.35
CA MET A 133 -0.63 2.27 15.76
C MET A 133 0.81 2.72 16.09
N SER A 134 1.32 2.36 17.26
CA SER A 134 2.67 2.77 17.72
C SER A 134 3.76 2.41 16.72
N ALA A 135 3.74 1.20 16.16
CA ALA A 135 4.70 0.77 15.15
C ALA A 135 4.66 1.66 13.89
N LEU A 136 3.47 2.08 13.46
CA LEU A 136 3.33 2.97 12.29
C LEU A 136 3.86 4.38 12.57
N ILE A 137 3.76 4.85 13.81
CA ILE A 137 4.35 6.15 14.22
C ILE A 137 5.87 6.09 14.10
N ASP A 138 6.48 5.01 14.59
CA ASP A 138 7.93 4.82 14.52
C ASP A 138 8.40 4.69 13.07
N THR A 139 7.71 3.90 12.25
CA THR A 139 7.96 3.79 10.81
C THR A 139 7.86 5.14 10.11
N TYR A 140 6.79 5.91 10.36
CA TYR A 140 6.63 7.25 9.78
C TYR A 140 7.78 8.19 10.20
N ALA A 141 8.17 8.15 11.47
CA ALA A 141 9.29 8.96 11.97
C ALA A 141 10.60 8.58 11.25
N ASN A 142 10.89 7.29 11.09
CA ASN A 142 12.09 6.80 10.41
C ASN A 142 12.13 7.21 8.93
N LEU A 143 11.00 7.13 8.22
CA LEU A 143 10.88 7.63 6.85
C LEU A 143 11.14 9.13 6.75
N LEU A 144 10.57 9.93 7.65
CA LEU A 144 10.82 11.39 7.68
C LEU A 144 12.29 11.71 7.95
N TYR A 145 12.95 10.93 8.81
CA TYR A 145 14.38 11.07 9.08
C TYR A 145 15.21 10.75 7.84
N LYS A 146 14.93 9.61 7.18
CA LYS A 146 15.63 9.16 5.97
C LYS A 146 15.47 10.16 4.82
N LEU A 147 14.30 10.79 4.71
CA LEU A 147 14.03 11.88 3.76
C LEU A 147 14.68 13.24 4.12
N GLY A 148 15.46 13.33 5.21
CA GLY A 148 16.06 14.57 5.68
C GLY A 148 15.06 15.58 6.26
N LYS A 149 13.80 15.20 6.47
CA LYS A 149 12.70 16.04 6.99
C LYS A 149 12.76 16.14 8.53
N LYS A 150 13.94 16.44 9.08
CA LYS A 150 14.27 16.37 10.52
C LYS A 150 13.32 17.16 11.42
N LYS A 151 12.83 18.35 11.02
CA LYS A 151 11.88 19.12 11.84
C LYS A 151 10.53 18.40 12.05
N LYS A 152 10.05 17.65 11.04
CA LYS A 152 8.79 16.89 11.12
C LYS A 152 8.95 15.62 11.97
N HIS A 153 10.14 15.00 11.94
CA HIS A 153 10.49 13.83 12.77
C HIS A 153 10.32 14.10 14.28
N TYR A 154 10.86 15.21 14.78
CA TYR A 154 10.76 15.55 16.21
C TYR A 154 9.34 15.84 16.69
N ILE A 155 8.49 16.45 15.85
CA ILE A 155 7.10 16.75 16.20
C ILE A 155 6.25 15.48 16.28
N GLY A 156 6.45 14.53 15.36
CA GLY A 156 5.79 13.22 15.38
C GLY A 156 6.12 12.42 16.64
N ARG A 157 7.42 12.24 16.94
CA ARG A 157 7.87 11.55 18.16
C ARG A 157 7.40 12.23 19.45
N ARG A 158 7.43 13.56 19.54
CA ARG A 158 6.97 14.28 20.73
C ARG A 158 5.47 14.13 20.98
N LYS A 159 4.64 14.12 19.94
CA LYS A 159 3.19 13.87 20.09
C LYS A 159 2.93 12.46 20.64
N HIS A 160 3.65 11.46 20.15
CA HIS A 160 3.54 10.08 20.63
C HIS A 160 4.02 9.90 22.08
N LEU A 161 5.23 10.40 22.41
CA LEU A 161 5.79 10.31 23.76
C LEU A 161 4.95 11.07 24.80
N ARG A 162 4.31 12.18 24.42
CA ARG A 162 3.37 12.90 25.29
C ARG A 162 2.10 12.11 25.55
N ARG A 163 1.61 11.33 24.59
CA ARG A 163 0.38 10.52 24.73
C ARG A 163 0.61 9.25 25.54
N ILE A 164 1.74 8.56 25.37
CA ILE A 164 2.12 7.41 26.22
C ILE A 164 2.19 7.81 27.69
N ARG A 165 2.74 9.00 27.99
CA ARG A 165 2.81 9.50 29.38
C ARG A 165 1.45 9.82 30.02
N VAL A 166 0.40 10.07 29.22
CA VAL A 166 -0.95 10.39 29.73
C VAL A 166 -1.78 9.12 29.98
N ILE A 167 -1.42 8.00 29.36
CA ILE A 167 -2.14 6.71 29.50
C ILE A 167 -1.59 5.88 30.69
N MET A 168 -0.43 6.25 31.25
CA MET A 168 0.20 5.57 32.40
C MET A 168 0.03 6.34 33.73
N ILE A 169 -1.07 7.08 33.90
CA ILE A 169 -1.41 7.76 35.17
C ILE A 169 -2.80 7.34 35.62
#